data_AF-A0A3B1A3R5-F1
#
_entry.id   AF-A0A3B1A3R5-F1
#
_cell.length_a   1.000
_cell.length_b   1.000
_cell.length_c   1.000
_cell.angle_alpha   90.00
_cell.angle_beta   90.00
_cell.angle_gamma   90.00
#
_symmetry.space_group_name_H-M   'P 1'
#
loop_
_entity.id
_entity.type
_entity.pdbx_description
1 polymer ?
#
loop_
_entity_poly.entity_id
_entity_poly.type
_entity_poly.pdbx_seq_one_letter_code
_entity_poly.pdbx_strand_id
1 'polypeptide(L)'
;MVNNKSNTGKKGSAKKKVSKARAKKKVVVLDNDALLLVTPINKIHASAITALKKAMTLSERAEKGLATAQDKVTTAKEKLAKARENAQAKKSDAAKTSAIRAGEAMSKVNETLGEKKQATKDVALVLKQAANEVRAGIAKEEARQKAVMAFSDKWEKEYDQKMKAKAKAKPKAKPKAKAKKPSVKKAASKSA
;
A
#
# COMPACT_ATOMS: atom_id res chain seq x y z
N MET A 1 -18.55 -36.29 58.80
CA MET A 1 -18.60 -37.38 57.79
C MET A 1 -17.95 -36.81 56.53
N VAL A 2 -16.69 -37.15 56.22
CA VAL A 2 -16.28 -38.34 55.42
C VAL A 2 -17.03 -38.35 54.08
N ASN A 3 -16.47 -38.39 52.87
CA ASN A 3 -15.13 -38.48 52.29
C ASN A 3 -15.31 -38.06 50.80
N ASN A 4 -14.41 -37.27 50.22
CA ASN A 4 -13.27 -37.73 49.40
C ASN A 4 -13.64 -38.38 48.05
N LYS A 5 -13.33 -37.69 46.94
CA LYS A 5 -12.71 -38.33 45.77
C LYS A 5 -11.99 -37.31 44.88
N SER A 6 -10.69 -37.21 45.16
CA SER A 6 -9.64 -36.89 44.21
C SER A 6 -9.86 -37.51 42.83
N ASN A 7 -9.65 -36.74 41.76
CA ASN A 7 -9.16 -37.31 40.51
C ASN A 7 -8.01 -36.47 39.95
N THR A 8 -6.82 -36.89 40.33
CA THR A 8 -5.54 -36.57 39.70
C THR A 8 -5.54 -37.06 38.25
N GLY A 9 -5.52 -36.12 37.31
CA GLY A 9 -5.49 -36.43 35.88
C GLY A 9 -4.56 -35.51 35.11
N LYS A 10 -3.31 -35.96 34.94
CA LYS A 10 -2.39 -35.61 33.85
C LYS A 10 -1.84 -34.18 33.82
N LYS A 11 -0.60 -34.05 34.34
CA LYS A 11 0.39 -33.04 33.92
C LYS A 11 0.63 -33.14 32.41
N GLY A 12 -0.21 -32.47 31.62
CA GLY A 12 0.11 -32.09 30.26
C GLY A 12 0.81 -30.75 30.32
N SER A 13 2.10 -30.71 30.00
CA SER A 13 2.85 -29.47 29.82
C SER A 13 2.11 -28.57 28.82
N ALA A 14 1.39 -27.57 29.32
CA ALA A 14 0.85 -26.50 28.52
C ALA A 14 2.04 -25.71 27.96
N LYS A 15 2.55 -26.15 26.79
CA LYS A 15 3.46 -25.35 25.98
C LYS A 15 2.72 -24.06 25.67
N LYS A 16 3.07 -23.01 26.42
CA LYS A 16 2.67 -21.63 26.18
C LYS A 16 2.96 -21.36 24.70
N LYS A 17 1.92 -21.33 23.86
CA LYS A 17 2.06 -20.93 22.45
C LYS A 17 2.47 -19.47 22.49
N VAL A 18 3.77 -19.21 22.37
CA VAL A 18 4.29 -17.87 22.11
C VAL A 18 3.79 -17.53 20.71
N SER A 19 2.66 -16.84 20.64
CA SER A 19 2.23 -16.19 19.40
C SER A 19 3.32 -15.19 19.06
N LYS A 20 4.22 -15.55 18.14
CA LYS A 20 5.13 -14.60 17.51
C LYS A 20 4.24 -13.55 16.86
N ALA A 21 4.10 -12.41 17.53
CA ALA A 21 3.44 -11.24 16.98
C ALA A 21 4.17 -10.92 15.67
N ARG A 22 3.52 -11.21 14.55
CA ARG A 22 4.08 -10.95 13.22
C ARG A 22 4.20 -9.44 13.14
N ALA A 23 5.43 -8.93 13.14
CA ALA A 23 5.69 -7.51 12.97
C ALA A 23 4.92 -7.05 11.73
N LYS A 24 3.96 -6.13 11.92
CA LYS A 24 3.22 -5.54 10.82
C LYS A 24 4.24 -4.78 9.98
N LYS A 25 4.63 -5.34 8.83
CA LYS A 25 5.40 -4.60 7.83
C LYS A 25 4.66 -3.29 7.59
N LYS A 26 5.33 -2.15 7.84
CA LYS A 26 4.79 -0.84 7.46
C LYS A 26 4.53 -0.90 5.96
N VAL A 27 3.27 -0.76 5.58
CA VAL A 27 2.91 -0.55 4.17
C VAL A 27 3.48 0.82 3.82
N VAL A 28 4.44 0.85 2.90
CA VAL A 28 4.90 2.11 2.32
C VAL A 28 3.72 2.67 1.55
N VAL A 29 3.08 3.70 2.10
CA VAL A 29 2.00 4.39 1.42
C VAL A 29 2.67 5.29 0.38
N LEU A 30 2.51 4.95 -0.88
CA LEU A 30 2.96 5.79 -1.99
C LEU A 30 2.10 7.06 -2.04
N ASP A 31 2.78 8.19 -2.15
CA ASP A 31 2.17 9.50 -2.42
C ASP A 31 1.59 9.56 -3.84
N ASN A 32 0.71 10.53 -4.11
CA ASN A 32 0.01 10.62 -5.39
C ASN A 32 0.98 10.79 -6.58
N ASP A 33 2.05 11.58 -6.44
CA ASP A 33 3.07 11.74 -7.47
C ASP A 33 3.80 10.43 -7.76
N ALA A 34 4.13 9.68 -6.70
CA ALA A 34 4.74 8.37 -6.84
C ALA A 34 3.78 7.37 -7.53
N LEU A 35 2.47 7.44 -7.25
CA LEU A 35 1.45 6.61 -7.91
C LEU A 35 1.32 6.93 -9.41
N LEU A 36 1.51 8.18 -9.82
CA LEU A 36 1.48 8.57 -11.24
C LEU A 36 2.68 8.06 -12.05
N LEU A 37 3.82 7.81 -11.39
CA LEU A 37 5.03 7.30 -12.02
C LEU A 37 5.06 5.77 -12.14
N VAL A 38 4.09 5.07 -11.54
CA VAL A 38 4.04 3.61 -11.62
C VAL A 38 3.75 3.17 -13.06
N THR A 39 4.59 2.30 -13.60
CA THR A 39 4.38 1.74 -14.92
C THR A 39 3.05 0.96 -14.95
N PRO A 40 2.13 1.25 -15.90
CA PRO A 40 0.88 0.54 -16.00
C PRO A 40 1.08 -0.95 -16.29
N ILE A 41 0.49 -1.81 -15.46
CA ILE A 41 0.62 -3.27 -15.58
C ILE A 41 -0.41 -3.84 -16.56
N ASN A 42 -1.60 -3.25 -16.59
CA ASN A 42 -2.69 -3.64 -17.49
C ASN A 42 -3.54 -2.41 -17.85
N LYS A 43 -4.49 -2.59 -18.77
CA LYS A 43 -5.39 -1.51 -19.22
C LYS A 43 -6.18 -0.87 -18.07
N ILE A 44 -6.62 -1.66 -17.09
CA ILE A 44 -7.38 -1.16 -15.93
C ILE A 44 -6.48 -0.26 -15.07
N HIS A 45 -5.24 -0.67 -14.82
CA HIS A 45 -4.26 0.12 -14.08
C HIS A 45 -3.88 1.41 -14.81
N ALA A 46 -3.72 1.36 -16.14
CA ALA A 46 -3.49 2.54 -16.97
C ALA A 46 -4.65 3.53 -16.88
N SER A 47 -5.90 3.04 -16.93
CA SER A 47 -7.09 3.86 -16.74
C SER A 47 -7.16 4.47 -15.35
N ALA A 48 -6.81 3.72 -14.30
CA ALA A 48 -6.77 4.23 -12.92
C ALA A 48 -5.72 5.35 -12.74
N ILE A 49 -4.52 5.19 -13.30
CA ILE A 49 -3.48 6.23 -13.28
C ILE A 49 -3.96 7.49 -14.04
N THR A 50 -4.65 7.29 -15.17
CA THR A 50 -5.23 8.40 -15.94
C THR A 50 -6.33 9.10 -15.16
N ALA A 51 -7.19 8.36 -14.45
CA ALA A 51 -8.22 8.91 -13.57
C ALA A 51 -7.60 9.70 -12.41
N LEU A 52 -6.52 9.18 -11.80
CA LEU A 52 -5.76 9.89 -10.77
C LEU A 52 -5.20 11.21 -11.29
N LYS A 53 -4.58 11.21 -12.48
CA LYS A 53 -4.07 12.42 -13.12
C LYS A 53 -5.17 13.47 -13.34
N LYS A 54 -6.35 13.05 -13.82
CA LYS A 54 -7.52 13.93 -13.98
C LYS A 54 -8.05 14.44 -12.64
N ALA A 55 -8.08 13.61 -11.61
CA ALA A 55 -8.52 14.03 -10.28
C ALA A 55 -7.57 15.07 -9.67
N MET A 56 -6.26 14.94 -9.89
CA MET A 56 -5.27 15.94 -9.45
C MET A 56 -5.48 17.29 -10.14
N THR A 57 -5.68 17.32 -11.47
CA THR A 57 -5.94 18.58 -12.17
C THR A 57 -7.25 19.23 -11.75
N LEU A 58 -8.29 18.43 -11.44
CA LEU A 58 -9.53 18.94 -10.86
C LEU A 58 -9.29 19.52 -9.46
N SER A 59 -8.45 18.89 -8.64
CA SER A 59 -8.11 19.38 -7.29
C SER A 59 -7.43 20.75 -7.37
N GLU A 60 -6.41 20.88 -8.21
CA GLU A 60 -5.72 22.16 -8.43
C GLU A 60 -6.69 23.26 -8.91
N ARG A 61 -7.62 22.92 -9.83
CA ARG A 61 -8.61 23.87 -10.32
C ARG A 61 -9.60 24.28 -9.24
N ALA A 62 -10.03 23.34 -8.40
CA ALA A 62 -10.94 23.61 -7.29
C ALA A 62 -10.26 24.50 -6.23
N GLU A 63 -9.00 24.25 -5.91
CA GLU A 63 -8.19 25.07 -4.99
C GLU A 63 -7.97 26.49 -5.52
N LYS A 64 -7.62 26.64 -6.81
CA LYS A 64 -7.55 27.95 -7.47
C LYS A 64 -8.90 28.68 -7.40
N GLY A 65 -10.00 27.99 -7.68
CA GLY A 65 -11.34 28.53 -7.57
C GLY A 65 -11.71 28.97 -6.14
N LEU A 66 -11.24 28.23 -5.14
CA LEU A 66 -11.41 28.57 -3.73
C LEU A 66 -10.61 29.84 -3.36
N ALA A 67 -9.35 29.93 -3.78
CA ALA A 67 -8.52 31.12 -3.57
C ALA A 67 -9.17 32.37 -4.19
N THR A 68 -9.61 32.29 -5.45
CA THR A 68 -10.31 33.40 -6.11
C THR A 68 -11.59 33.79 -5.39
N ALA A 69 -12.34 32.84 -4.82
CA ALA A 69 -13.53 33.14 -4.02
C ALA A 69 -13.18 33.83 -2.70
N GLN A 70 -12.07 33.45 -2.06
CA GLN A 70 -11.56 34.14 -0.86
C GLN A 70 -11.18 35.59 -1.16
N ASP A 71 -10.49 35.85 -2.28
CA ASP A 71 -10.13 37.20 -2.71
C ASP A 71 -11.36 38.08 -3.01
N LYS A 72 -12.42 37.47 -3.54
CA LYS A 72 -13.71 38.18 -3.71
C LYS A 72 -14.35 38.53 -2.37
N VAL A 73 -14.25 37.65 -1.37
CA VAL A 73 -14.76 37.92 -0.01
C VAL A 73 -13.98 39.06 0.64
N THR A 74 -12.64 39.09 0.53
CA THR A 74 -11.83 40.18 1.10
C THR A 74 -12.20 41.52 0.46
N THR A 75 -12.26 41.56 -0.87
CA THR A 75 -12.68 42.76 -1.62
C THR A 75 -14.10 43.19 -1.26
N ALA A 76 -15.04 42.26 -1.11
CA ALA A 76 -16.43 42.56 -0.74
C ALA A 76 -16.53 43.11 0.69
N LYS A 77 -15.72 42.60 1.62
CA LYS A 77 -15.63 43.12 3.00
C LYS A 77 -15.16 44.58 3.02
N GLU A 78 -14.13 44.91 2.25
CA GLU A 78 -13.64 46.29 2.14
C GLU A 78 -14.69 47.23 1.56
N LYS A 79 -15.40 46.80 0.51
CA LYS A 79 -16.50 47.58 -0.09
C LYS A 79 -17.64 47.79 0.90
N LEU A 80 -17.99 46.76 1.67
CA LEU A 80 -19.01 46.85 2.71
C LEU A 80 -18.61 47.81 3.83
N ALA A 81 -17.36 47.76 4.27
CA ALA A 81 -16.83 48.69 5.28
C ALA A 81 -16.93 50.14 4.80
N LYS A 82 -16.42 50.43 3.59
CA LYS A 82 -16.51 51.77 2.97
C LYS A 82 -17.95 52.24 2.77
N ALA A 83 -18.86 51.34 2.37
CA ALA A 83 -20.27 51.67 2.20
C ALA A 83 -20.94 52.01 3.55
N ARG A 84 -20.59 51.30 4.62
CA ARG A 84 -21.08 51.58 5.98
C ARG A 84 -20.54 52.89 6.53
N GLU A 85 -19.26 53.17 6.37
CA GLU A 85 -18.64 54.45 6.75
C GLU A 85 -19.32 55.62 6.02
N ASN A 86 -19.52 55.50 4.70
CA ASN A 86 -20.23 56.50 3.91
C ASN A 86 -21.69 56.71 4.35
N ALA A 87 -22.39 55.62 4.70
CA ALA A 87 -23.76 55.70 5.22
C ALA A 87 -23.81 56.44 6.56
N GLN A 88 -22.84 56.21 7.44
CA GLN A 88 -22.73 56.90 8.73
C GLN A 88 -22.36 58.39 8.57
N ALA A 89 -21.43 58.69 7.68
CA ALA A 89 -20.95 60.06 7.46
C ALA A 89 -21.99 60.94 6.78
N LYS A 90 -22.61 60.48 5.68
CA LYS A 90 -23.55 61.28 4.88
C LYS A 90 -24.98 61.25 5.40
N LYS A 91 -25.37 60.21 6.15
CA LYS A 91 -26.72 59.99 6.70
C LYS A 91 -27.87 60.02 5.67
N SER A 92 -27.56 60.03 4.37
CA SER A 92 -28.56 60.06 3.30
C SER A 92 -29.12 58.67 3.01
N ASP A 93 -30.36 58.62 2.54
CA ASP A 93 -31.03 57.34 2.24
C ASP A 93 -30.37 56.60 1.07
N ALA A 94 -29.80 57.34 0.10
CA ALA A 94 -28.98 56.75 -0.95
C ALA A 94 -27.75 56.03 -0.38
N ALA A 95 -27.07 56.61 0.62
CA ALA A 95 -25.90 56.00 1.24
C ALA A 95 -26.27 54.78 2.11
N LYS A 96 -27.37 54.85 2.87
CA LYS A 96 -27.92 53.69 3.61
C LYS A 96 -28.28 52.54 2.66
N THR A 97 -28.97 52.85 1.56
CA THR A 97 -29.34 51.86 0.53
C THR A 97 -28.11 51.21 -0.10
N SER A 98 -27.05 51.99 -0.36
CA SER A 98 -25.78 51.47 -0.86
C SER A 98 -25.13 50.48 0.11
N ALA A 99 -25.15 50.76 1.42
CA ALA A 99 -24.65 49.85 2.44
C ALA A 99 -25.45 48.54 2.52
N ILE A 100 -26.78 48.58 2.36
CA ILE A 100 -27.64 47.39 2.30
C ILE A 100 -27.27 46.53 1.08
N ARG A 101 -27.19 47.12 -0.11
CA ARG A 101 -26.80 46.41 -1.34
C ARG A 101 -25.40 45.80 -1.26
N ALA A 102 -24.45 46.50 -0.61
CA ALA A 102 -23.12 45.96 -0.35
C ALA A 102 -23.17 44.75 0.60
N GLY A 103 -24.08 44.77 1.58
CA GLY A 103 -24.34 43.63 2.48
C GLY A 103 -24.89 42.42 1.73
N GLU A 104 -25.89 42.62 0.87
CA GLU A 104 -26.44 41.57 0.01
C GLU A 104 -25.39 40.98 -0.93
N ALA A 105 -24.54 41.83 -1.53
CA ALA A 105 -23.45 41.39 -2.38
C ALA A 105 -22.43 40.54 -1.59
N MET A 106 -22.10 40.93 -0.36
CA MET A 106 -21.23 40.15 0.53
C MET A 106 -21.85 38.77 0.85
N SER A 107 -23.15 38.71 1.13
CA SER A 107 -23.85 37.44 1.38
C SER A 107 -23.75 36.49 0.18
N LYS A 108 -24.00 36.99 -1.04
CA LYS A 108 -23.87 36.18 -2.27
C LYS A 108 -22.45 35.67 -2.50
N VAL A 109 -21.44 36.49 -2.22
CA VAL A 109 -20.03 36.08 -2.35
C VAL A 109 -19.66 35.03 -1.30
N ASN A 110 -20.19 35.13 -0.07
CA ASN A 110 -19.99 34.11 0.96
C ASN A 110 -20.67 32.78 0.61
N GLU A 111 -21.86 32.81 0.02
CA GLU A 111 -22.54 31.62 -0.49
C GLU A 111 -21.67 30.92 -1.56
N THR A 112 -21.15 31.69 -2.52
CA THR A 112 -20.20 31.18 -3.53
C THR A 112 -18.94 30.58 -2.89
N LEU A 113 -18.40 31.20 -1.83
CA LEU A 113 -17.27 30.63 -1.09
C LEU A 113 -17.64 29.29 -0.44
N GLY A 114 -18.85 29.17 0.11
CA GLY A 114 -19.40 27.92 0.63
C GLY A 114 -19.44 26.81 -0.42
N GLU A 115 -19.97 27.12 -1.60
CA GLU A 115 -20.00 26.19 -2.74
C GLU A 115 -18.59 25.75 -3.17
N LYS A 116 -17.63 26.67 -3.26
CA LYS A 116 -16.25 26.33 -3.63
C LYS A 116 -15.55 25.49 -2.56
N LYS A 117 -15.84 25.73 -1.27
CA LYS A 117 -15.38 24.88 -0.17
C LYS A 117 -15.98 23.48 -0.22
N GLN A 118 -17.24 23.35 -0.65
CA GLN A 118 -17.84 22.04 -0.81
C GLN A 118 -17.26 21.31 -2.02
N ALA A 119 -17.13 21.99 -3.17
CA ALA A 119 -16.53 21.43 -4.37
C ALA A 119 -15.09 20.92 -4.14
N THR A 120 -14.28 21.64 -3.36
CA THR A 120 -12.93 21.17 -2.98
C THR A 120 -12.97 19.89 -2.13
N LYS A 121 -13.93 19.75 -1.21
CA LYS A 121 -14.12 18.50 -0.45
C LYS A 121 -14.56 17.35 -1.35
N ASP A 122 -15.49 17.60 -2.27
CA ASP A 122 -16.00 16.58 -3.18
C ASP A 122 -14.88 16.08 -4.11
N VAL A 123 -14.08 17.00 -4.66
CA VAL A 123 -12.90 16.64 -5.47
C VAL A 123 -11.85 15.90 -4.65
N ALA A 124 -11.64 16.26 -3.38
CA ALA A 124 -10.73 15.52 -2.50
C ALA A 124 -11.18 14.06 -2.27
N LEU A 125 -12.49 13.78 -2.26
CA LEU A 125 -13.01 12.41 -2.21
C LEU A 125 -12.71 11.66 -3.51
N VAL A 126 -12.95 12.29 -4.66
CA VAL A 126 -12.62 11.71 -5.98
C VAL A 126 -11.13 11.39 -6.09
N LEU A 127 -10.27 12.31 -5.64
CA LEU A 127 -8.82 12.11 -5.64
C LEU A 127 -8.41 10.91 -4.76
N LYS A 128 -8.99 10.79 -3.57
CA LYS A 128 -8.75 9.64 -2.68
C LYS A 128 -9.22 8.32 -3.30
N GLN A 129 -10.39 8.31 -3.95
CA GLN A 129 -10.91 7.12 -4.63
C GLN A 129 -9.99 6.70 -5.78
N ALA A 130 -9.61 7.64 -6.66
CA ALA A 130 -8.71 7.36 -7.76
C ALA A 130 -7.34 6.84 -7.29
N ALA A 131 -6.76 7.43 -6.23
CA ALA A 131 -5.50 6.95 -5.65
C ALA A 131 -5.63 5.52 -5.10
N ASN A 132 -6.77 5.18 -4.49
CA ASN A 132 -7.03 3.83 -3.98
C ASN A 132 -7.18 2.80 -5.09
N GLU A 133 -7.76 3.15 -6.24
CA GLU A 133 -7.85 2.26 -7.40
C GLU A 133 -6.47 1.90 -7.96
N VAL A 134 -5.57 2.89 -8.05
CA VAL A 134 -4.16 2.65 -8.45
C VAL A 134 -3.48 1.72 -7.43
N ARG A 135 -3.58 2.03 -6.13
CA ARG A 135 -3.01 1.17 -5.07
C ARG A 135 -3.57 -0.26 -5.09
N ALA A 136 -4.87 -0.43 -5.36
CA ALA A 136 -5.47 -1.75 -5.47
C ALA A 136 -4.93 -2.52 -6.69
N GLY A 137 -4.67 -1.83 -7.80
CA GLY A 137 -3.99 -2.41 -8.97
C GLY A 137 -2.59 -2.92 -8.63
N ILE A 138 -1.78 -2.10 -7.95
CA ILE A 138 -0.43 -2.46 -7.49
C ILE A 138 -0.49 -3.67 -6.55
N ALA A 139 -1.38 -3.66 -5.55
CA ALA A 139 -1.48 -4.72 -4.57
C ALA A 139 -1.85 -6.09 -5.20
N LYS A 140 -2.75 -6.09 -6.18
CA LYS A 140 -3.12 -7.30 -6.93
C LYS A 140 -1.93 -7.88 -7.69
N GLU A 141 -1.14 -7.03 -8.33
CA GLU A 141 0.03 -7.47 -9.08
C GLU A 141 1.15 -7.95 -8.16
N GLU A 142 1.43 -7.24 -7.07
CA GLU A 142 2.39 -7.72 -6.07
C GLU A 142 2.00 -9.11 -5.53
N ALA A 143 0.70 -9.37 -5.32
CA ALA A 143 0.21 -10.67 -4.90
C ALA A 143 0.46 -11.74 -5.97
N ARG A 144 0.22 -11.40 -7.25
CA ARG A 144 0.52 -12.28 -8.38
C ARG A 144 2.00 -12.60 -8.48
N GLN A 145 2.87 -11.60 -8.41
CA GLN A 145 4.33 -11.79 -8.44
C GLN A 145 4.82 -12.65 -7.28
N LYS A 146 4.29 -12.42 -6.06
CA LYS A 146 4.59 -13.27 -4.89
C LYS A 146 4.15 -14.71 -5.11
N ALA A 147 2.99 -14.94 -5.74
CA ALA A 147 2.53 -16.29 -6.05
C ALA A 147 3.40 -16.97 -7.11
N VAL A 148 3.82 -16.23 -8.16
CA VAL A 148 4.75 -16.74 -9.19
C VAL A 148 6.09 -17.12 -8.56
N MET A 149 6.69 -16.24 -7.76
CA MET A 149 7.94 -16.55 -7.06
C MET A 149 7.80 -17.76 -6.13
N ALA A 150 6.72 -17.84 -5.35
CA ALA A 150 6.49 -18.99 -4.47
C ALA A 150 6.32 -20.30 -5.25
N PHE A 151 5.71 -20.25 -6.42
CA PHE A 151 5.62 -21.41 -7.32
C PHE A 151 6.99 -21.79 -7.88
N SER A 152 7.76 -20.84 -8.39
CA SER A 152 9.12 -21.07 -8.90
C SER A 152 10.04 -21.65 -7.83
N ASP A 153 10.04 -21.07 -6.61
CA ASP A 153 10.82 -21.56 -5.47
C ASP A 153 10.47 -23.01 -5.11
N LYS A 154 9.18 -23.38 -5.20
CA LYS A 154 8.72 -24.74 -4.92
C LYS A 154 9.20 -25.69 -6.03
N TRP A 155 9.06 -25.28 -7.27
CA TRP A 155 9.46 -26.07 -8.44
C TRP A 155 10.97 -26.32 -8.46
N GLU A 156 11.78 -25.29 -8.20
CA GLU A 156 13.23 -25.41 -8.09
C GLU A 156 13.65 -26.38 -6.97
N LYS A 157 12.99 -26.31 -5.79
CA LYS A 157 13.27 -27.25 -4.69
C LYS A 157 12.93 -28.68 -5.05
N GLU A 158 11.80 -28.93 -5.71
CA GLU A 158 11.40 -30.27 -6.15
C GLU A 158 12.35 -30.81 -7.23
N TYR A 159 12.76 -29.96 -8.17
CA TYR A 159 13.76 -30.29 -9.18
C TYR A 159 15.11 -30.66 -8.55
N ASP A 160 15.62 -29.81 -7.64
CA ASP A 160 16.86 -30.05 -6.91
C ASP A 160 16.83 -31.33 -6.07
N GLN A 161 15.70 -31.61 -5.41
CA GLN A 161 15.53 -32.87 -4.67
C GLN A 161 15.56 -34.08 -5.59
N LYS A 162 14.90 -34.00 -6.75
CA LYS A 162 14.94 -35.07 -7.76
C LYS A 162 16.34 -35.28 -8.31
N MET A 163 17.09 -34.20 -8.54
CA MET A 163 18.49 -34.28 -9.00
C MET A 163 19.43 -34.83 -7.90
N LYS A 164 19.25 -34.42 -6.64
CA LYS A 164 19.97 -34.99 -5.50
C LYS A 164 19.66 -36.48 -5.29
N ALA A 165 18.41 -36.89 -5.48
CA ALA A 165 18.01 -38.30 -5.41
C ALA A 165 18.67 -39.12 -6.54
N LYS A 166 18.69 -38.61 -7.78
CA LYS A 166 19.39 -39.24 -8.90
C LYS A 166 20.90 -39.31 -8.69
N ALA A 167 21.51 -38.29 -8.10
CA ALA A 167 22.94 -38.28 -7.77
C ALA A 167 23.29 -39.30 -6.68
N LYS A 168 22.42 -39.46 -5.66
CA LYS A 168 22.59 -40.46 -4.59
C LYS A 168 22.29 -41.90 -5.04
N ALA A 169 21.52 -42.08 -6.12
CA ALA A 169 21.19 -43.38 -6.69
C ALA A 169 22.27 -43.95 -7.63
N LYS A 170 23.31 -43.16 -7.99
CA LYS A 170 24.49 -43.73 -8.66
C LYS A 170 25.24 -44.60 -7.64
N PRO A 171 25.45 -45.91 -7.92
CA PRO A 171 26.05 -46.81 -6.94
C PRO A 171 27.46 -46.32 -6.59
N LYS A 172 27.75 -46.19 -5.29
CA LYS A 172 29.13 -46.11 -4.81
C LYS A 172 29.85 -47.34 -5.37
N ALA A 173 30.82 -47.11 -6.25
CA ALA A 173 31.69 -48.16 -6.76
C ALA A 173 32.23 -48.95 -5.55
N LYS A 174 31.87 -50.23 -5.46
CA LYS A 174 32.40 -51.13 -4.42
C LYS A 174 33.93 -51.06 -4.49
N PRO A 175 34.65 -50.91 -3.36
CA PRO A 175 36.10 -51.08 -3.37
C PRO A 175 36.37 -52.51 -3.86
N LYS A 176 37.10 -52.64 -4.99
CA LYS A 176 37.50 -53.94 -5.52
C LYS A 176 38.30 -54.67 -4.44
N ALA A 177 37.78 -55.82 -4.00
CA ALA A 177 38.53 -56.75 -3.17
C ALA A 177 39.84 -57.10 -3.89
N LYS A 178 40.97 -56.92 -3.21
CA LYS A 178 42.29 -57.32 -3.71
C LYS A 178 42.26 -58.81 -4.00
N ALA A 179 42.44 -59.16 -5.27
CA ALA A 179 42.61 -60.54 -5.71
C ALA A 179 43.81 -61.16 -4.97
N LYS A 180 43.58 -62.31 -4.31
CA LYS A 180 44.64 -63.18 -3.79
C LYS A 180 45.53 -63.61 -4.96
N LYS A 181 46.83 -63.37 -4.84
CA LYS A 181 47.86 -63.92 -5.75
C LYS A 181 47.85 -65.46 -5.65
N PRO A 182 47.92 -66.20 -6.76
CA PRO A 182 48.18 -67.63 -6.72
C PRO A 182 49.65 -67.89 -6.37
N SER A 183 49.86 -68.87 -5.48
CA SER A 183 51.16 -69.38 -5.06
C SER A 183 51.90 -70.05 -6.21
N VAL A 184 53.04 -69.49 -6.62
CA VAL A 184 54.02 -70.20 -7.45
C VAL A 184 54.85 -71.08 -6.52
N LYS A 185 54.53 -72.39 -6.49
CA LYS A 185 55.48 -73.41 -6.04
C LYS A 185 56.59 -73.48 -7.09
N LYS A 186 57.80 -73.08 -6.72
CA LYS A 186 59.01 -73.44 -7.47
C LYS A 186 59.88 -74.27 -6.53
N ALA A 187 60.06 -75.53 -6.92
CA ALA A 187 61.02 -76.44 -6.32
C ALA A 187 62.44 -75.90 -6.50
N ALA A 188 63.26 -76.03 -5.47
CA ALA A 188 64.70 -75.97 -5.57
C ALA A 188 65.28 -77.11 -4.73
N SER A 189 65.68 -78.16 -5.43
CA SER A 189 66.66 -79.14 -4.99
C SER A 189 68.00 -78.47 -4.72
N LYS A 190 68.66 -78.74 -3.57
CA LYS A 190 69.97 -79.41 -3.49
C LYS A 190 70.61 -79.25 -2.09
N SER A 191 70.76 -80.41 -1.44
CA SER A 191 71.99 -80.92 -0.79
C SER A 191 72.83 -79.99 0.08
N ALA A 192 72.90 -80.34 1.36
CA ALA A 192 74.16 -80.72 2.03
C ALA A 192 73.94 -82.06 2.74
#